data_AF-A0A919HMP9-F1
#
_entry.id   AF-A0A919HMP9-F1
#
_cell.length_a   1.000
_cell.length_b   1.000
_cell.length_c   1.000
_cell.angle_alpha   90.00
_cell.angle_beta   90.00
_cell.angle_gamma   90.00
#
_symmetry.space_group_name_H-M   'P 1'
#
loop_
_entity.id
_entity.type
_entity.pdbx_description
1 polymer ?
#
loop_
_entity_poly.entity_id
_entity_poly.type
_entity_poly.pdbx_seq_one_letter_code
_entity_poly.pdbx_strand_id
1 'polypeptide(L)'
;MLDWRKGECDLIPGKTAPSIALVERDYPATWERFTSLGPLLDKLGNGGKGISWNTQSEVDFLGKLNYVKPDGPAKGRPRIDSAIDASEVILSLAPETNGRWR
;
A
#
# COMPACT_ATOMS: atom_id res chain seq x y z
N MET A 1 -29.25 12.96 -10.33
CA MET A 1 -28.11 13.15 -9.42
C MET A 1 -28.35 14.48 -8.72
N LEU A 2 -28.49 14.49 -7.39
CA LEU A 2 -28.79 15.71 -6.64
C LEU A 2 -27.49 16.52 -6.45
N ASP A 3 -27.54 17.83 -6.66
CA ASP A 3 -26.40 18.74 -6.51
C ASP A 3 -26.41 19.43 -5.13
N TRP A 4 -25.49 19.01 -4.26
CA TRP A 4 -25.31 19.61 -2.93
C TRP A 4 -24.94 21.10 -2.99
N ARG A 5 -24.32 21.58 -4.08
CA ARG A 5 -23.96 23.00 -4.25
C ARG A 5 -25.18 23.88 -4.47
N LYS A 6 -26.27 23.29 -4.97
CA LYS A 6 -27.55 23.96 -5.18
C LYS A 6 -28.53 23.77 -4.02
N GLY A 7 -28.12 23.07 -2.96
CA GLY A 7 -28.98 22.75 -1.81
C GLY A 7 -30.00 21.64 -2.07
N GLU A 8 -29.82 20.85 -3.13
CA GLU A 8 -30.73 19.74 -3.49
C GLU A 8 -30.54 18.50 -2.59
N CYS A 9 -29.41 18.43 -1.88
CA CYS A 9 -29.08 17.40 -0.89
C CYS A 9 -28.01 17.90 0.09
N ASP A 10 -27.82 17.17 1.19
CA ASP A 10 -26.74 17.44 2.14
C ASP A 10 -25.36 17.12 1.55
N LEU A 11 -24.34 17.86 1.99
CA LEU A 11 -22.94 17.57 1.68
C LEU A 11 -22.44 16.43 2.58
N ILE A 12 -22.39 15.21 2.02
CA ILE A 12 -21.93 14.00 2.70
C ILE A 12 -20.74 13.43 1.91
N PRO A 13 -19.49 13.59 2.41
CA PRO A 13 -18.29 13.06 1.75
C PRO A 13 -18.37 11.55 1.53
N GLY A 14 -18.02 11.09 0.33
CA GLY A 14 -18.09 9.68 -0.06
C GLY A 14 -19.48 9.16 -0.45
N LYS A 15 -20.52 10.01 -0.40
CA LYS A 15 -21.89 9.65 -0.82
C LYS A 15 -22.47 10.67 -1.81
N THR A 16 -22.60 11.93 -1.40
CA THR A 16 -23.14 13.02 -2.23
C THR A 16 -22.06 14.02 -2.64
N ALA A 17 -20.90 13.99 -1.98
CA ALA A 17 -19.69 14.75 -2.33
C ALA A 17 -18.47 13.81 -2.45
N PRO A 18 -17.35 14.25 -3.04
CA PRO A 18 -16.11 13.48 -3.05
C PRO A 18 -15.64 13.09 -1.64
N SER A 19 -14.91 11.98 -1.52
CA SER A 19 -14.28 11.59 -0.26
C SER A 19 -13.23 12.63 0.15
N ILE A 20 -13.23 12.99 1.44
CA ILE A 20 -12.24 13.88 2.04
C ILE A 20 -11.42 13.05 3.02
N ALA A 21 -10.11 12.97 2.81
CA ALA A 21 -9.20 12.17 3.62
C ALA A 21 -7.96 12.96 4.03
N LEU A 22 -7.50 12.75 5.27
CA LEU A 22 -6.23 13.27 5.75
C LEU A 22 -5.11 12.29 5.38
N VAL A 23 -4.03 12.79 4.79
CA VAL A 23 -2.86 11.99 4.42
C VAL A 23 -1.60 12.65 4.98
N GLU A 24 -0.95 11.97 5.92
CA GLU A 24 0.30 12.42 6.52
C GLU A 24 1.49 12.15 5.57
N ARG A 25 2.36 13.16 5.41
CA ARG A 25 3.55 13.08 4.56
C ARG A 25 4.78 13.46 5.34
N ASP A 26 5.72 12.53 5.39
CA ASP A 26 7.05 12.75 5.92
C ASP A 26 7.99 13.01 4.74
N TYR A 27 8.05 14.27 4.33
CA TYR A 27 8.82 14.68 3.15
C TYR A 27 10.32 14.37 3.26
N PRO A 28 10.99 14.58 4.42
CA PRO A 28 12.39 14.17 4.58
C PRO A 28 12.63 12.68 4.34
N ALA A 29 11.66 11.81 4.67
CA ALA A 29 11.78 10.36 4.47
C ALA A 29 11.34 9.86 3.08
N THR A 30 11.12 10.74 2.10
CA THR A 30 10.57 10.37 0.78
C THR A 30 11.40 9.28 0.10
N TRP A 31 12.74 9.44 0.07
CA TRP A 31 13.62 8.47 -0.57
C TRP A 31 13.65 7.11 0.15
N GLU A 32 13.70 7.13 1.48
CA GLU A 32 13.67 5.92 2.29
C GLU A 32 12.36 5.15 2.12
N ARG A 33 11.23 5.85 1.99
CA ARG A 33 9.93 5.24 1.71
C ARG A 33 9.78 4.76 0.27
N PHE A 34 10.40 5.43 -0.69
CA PHE A 34 10.39 5.01 -2.09
C PHE A 34 11.17 3.71 -2.30
N THR A 35 12.30 3.56 -1.60
CA THR A 35 13.20 2.40 -1.72
C THR A 35 12.88 1.27 -0.72
N SER A 36 11.66 1.23 -0.20
CA SER A 36 11.23 0.18 0.73
C SER A 36 9.74 -0.15 0.59
N LEU A 37 9.38 -1.38 0.94
CA LEU A 37 7.98 -1.79 0.97
C LEU A 37 7.30 -1.22 2.22
N GLY A 38 6.32 -0.34 2.04
CA GLY A 38 5.65 0.36 3.14
C GLY A 38 4.94 -0.56 4.16
N PRO A 39 4.72 -0.11 5.40
CA PRO A 39 4.17 -0.92 6.50
C PRO A 39 2.65 -1.13 6.44
N LEU A 40 1.94 -0.48 5.51
CA LEU A 40 0.48 -0.59 5.44
C LEU A 40 0.00 -1.98 5.02
N LEU A 41 0.81 -2.74 4.29
CA LEU A 41 0.50 -4.12 3.92
C LEU A 41 0.40 -5.05 5.15
N ASP A 42 1.09 -4.73 6.24
CA ASP A 42 1.03 -5.50 7.49
C ASP A 42 -0.28 -5.20 8.25
N LYS A 43 -0.76 -3.95 8.18
CA LYS A 43 -1.90 -3.45 8.96
C LYS A 43 -3.23 -3.58 8.25
N LEU A 44 -3.26 -3.22 6.97
CA LEU A 44 -4.47 -3.16 6.13
C LEU A 44 -4.59 -4.36 5.20
N GLY A 45 -3.51 -5.14 5.04
CA GLY A 45 -3.44 -6.20 4.06
C GLY A 45 -3.29 -5.68 2.63
N ASN A 46 -3.59 -6.55 1.67
CA ASN A 46 -3.66 -6.24 0.26
C ASN A 46 -5.10 -6.43 -0.25
N GLY A 47 -5.44 -5.84 -1.39
CA GLY A 47 -6.80 -5.91 -1.88
C GLY A 47 -7.04 -5.24 -3.22
N GLY A 48 -8.18 -5.58 -3.82
CA GLY A 48 -8.62 -5.05 -5.09
C GLY A 48 -10.02 -5.56 -5.43
N LYS A 49 -10.77 -4.82 -6.25
CA LYS A 49 -12.12 -5.19 -6.72
C LYS A 49 -13.09 -5.59 -5.59
N GLY A 50 -12.99 -4.92 -4.44
CA GLY A 50 -13.88 -5.13 -3.28
C GLY A 50 -13.50 -6.28 -2.36
N ILE A 51 -12.38 -6.97 -2.60
CA ILE A 51 -11.88 -8.07 -1.77
C ILE A 51 -10.56 -7.64 -1.12
N SER A 52 -10.33 -8.05 0.12
CA SER A 52 -9.09 -7.83 0.87
C SER A 52 -8.60 -9.12 1.50
N TRP A 53 -7.29 -9.24 1.70
CA TRP A 53 -6.63 -10.41 2.29
C TRP A 53 -5.36 -10.01 3.06
N ASN A 54 -4.94 -10.87 3.99
CA ASN A 54 -3.70 -10.70 4.73
C ASN A 54 -2.51 -11.02 3.80
N THR A 55 -1.42 -10.25 3.86
CA THR A 55 -0.23 -10.50 3.01
C THR A 55 1.09 -10.62 3.77
N GLN A 56 1.01 -10.99 5.05
CA GLN A 56 2.17 -11.05 5.93
C GLN A 56 3.23 -12.04 5.42
N SER A 57 2.80 -13.21 4.93
CA SER A 57 3.72 -14.23 4.40
C SER A 57 4.56 -13.73 3.23
N GLU A 58 3.97 -12.90 2.37
CA GLU A 58 4.63 -12.33 1.20
C GLU A 58 5.58 -11.21 1.60
N VAL A 59 5.20 -10.36 2.58
CA VAL A 59 6.10 -9.35 3.14
C VAL A 59 7.32 -10.01 3.78
N ASP A 60 7.11 -11.09 4.55
CA ASP A 60 8.20 -11.85 5.19
C ASP A 60 9.11 -12.52 4.14
N PHE A 61 8.52 -13.05 3.07
CA PHE A 61 9.26 -13.61 1.93
C PHE A 61 10.10 -12.55 1.23
N LEU A 62 9.51 -11.38 0.93
CA LEU A 62 10.20 -10.26 0.30
C LEU A 62 11.33 -9.73 1.19
N GLY A 63 11.18 -9.77 2.51
CA GLY A 63 12.26 -9.42 3.44
C GLY A 63 13.46 -10.38 3.37
N LYS A 64 13.24 -11.65 3.01
CA LYS A 64 14.30 -12.64 2.79
C LYS A 64 14.93 -12.51 1.39
N LEU A 65 14.11 -12.22 0.38
CA LEU A 65 14.53 -12.13 -1.02
C LEU A 65 15.28 -10.83 -1.31
N ASN A 66 14.70 -9.69 -0.92
CA ASN A 66 15.23 -8.35 -1.21
C ASN A 66 16.10 -7.80 -0.07
N TYR A 67 16.27 -8.57 1.01
CA TYR A 67 16.80 -8.09 2.29
C TYR A 67 15.97 -6.95 2.90
N VAL A 68 16.37 -6.47 4.08
CA VAL A 68 15.67 -5.42 4.82
C VAL A 68 16.53 -4.18 5.04
N LYS A 69 15.90 -3.00 5.11
CA LYS A 69 16.58 -1.76 5.50
C LYS A 69 17.16 -1.91 6.93
N PRO A 70 18.45 -1.63 7.16
CA PRO A 70 19.10 -1.87 8.45
C PRO A 70 18.75 -0.81 9.51
N ASP A 71 18.44 0.40 9.08
CA ASP A 71 18.15 1.56 9.91
C ASP A 71 17.19 2.55 9.21
N GLY A 72 17.04 3.74 9.79
CA GLY A 72 16.23 4.81 9.23
C GLY A 72 14.71 4.63 9.42
N PRO A 73 13.91 5.53 8.81
CA PRO A 73 12.45 5.54 8.93
C PRO A 73 11.76 4.26 8.43
N ALA A 74 12.42 3.51 7.56
CA ALA A 74 11.94 2.25 6.99
C ALA A 74 12.67 1.02 7.54
N LYS A 75 13.35 1.12 8.68
CA LYS A 75 14.09 0.00 9.30
C LYS A 75 13.24 -1.27 9.38
N GLY A 76 13.81 -2.39 8.94
CA GLY A 76 13.16 -3.70 8.95
C GLY A 76 12.20 -3.94 7.79
N ARG A 77 11.96 -2.97 6.91
CA ARG A 77 11.13 -3.15 5.71
C ARG A 77 11.92 -3.79 4.56
N PRO A 78 11.28 -4.63 3.73
CA PRO A 78 11.88 -5.13 2.49
C PRO A 78 12.39 -4.00 1.60
N ARG A 79 13.57 -4.17 1.00
CA ARG A 79 14.17 -3.15 0.12
C ARG A 79 13.55 -3.16 -1.28
N ILE A 80 13.61 -2.00 -1.92
CA ILE A 80 13.29 -1.77 -3.33
C ILE A 80 14.38 -0.86 -3.89
N ASP A 81 15.62 -1.37 -3.94
CA ASP A 81 16.79 -0.60 -4.40
C ASP A 81 17.05 -0.84 -5.90
N SER A 82 16.62 -1.99 -6.44
CA SER A 82 16.77 -2.37 -7.83
C SER A 82 15.42 -2.57 -8.56
N ALA A 83 15.46 -2.55 -9.89
CA ALA A 83 14.30 -2.90 -10.71
C ALA A 83 13.87 -4.38 -10.54
N ILE A 84 14.82 -5.26 -10.18
CA ILE A 84 14.53 -6.65 -9.86
C ILE A 84 13.74 -6.70 -8.55
N ASP A 85 14.16 -5.97 -7.52
CA ASP A 85 13.46 -5.91 -6.22
C ASP A 85 12.00 -5.46 -6.41
N ALA A 86 11.78 -4.43 -7.23
CA ALA A 86 10.45 -3.94 -7.56
C ALA A 86 9.61 -4.98 -8.33
N SER A 87 10.23 -5.71 -9.24
CA SER A 87 9.56 -6.79 -10.00
C SER A 87 9.14 -7.92 -9.07
N GLU A 88 10.01 -8.34 -8.15
CA GLU A 88 9.71 -9.38 -7.17
C GLU A 88 8.60 -8.97 -6.20
N VAL A 89 8.51 -7.69 -5.80
CA VAL A 89 7.37 -7.16 -5.04
C VAL A 89 6.06 -7.36 -5.79
N ILE A 90 6.03 -7.01 -7.09
CA ILE A 90 4.83 -7.20 -7.92
C ILE A 90 4.48 -8.69 -8.00
N LEU A 91 5.45 -9.54 -8.36
CA LEU A 91 5.23 -10.97 -8.55
C LEU A 91 4.79 -11.69 -7.26
N SER A 92 5.32 -11.26 -6.12
CA SER A 92 5.00 -11.88 -4.83
C SER A 92 3.63 -11.46 -4.31
N LEU A 93 3.23 -10.19 -4.51
CA LEU A 93 1.97 -9.66 -3.97
C LEU A 93 0.77 -9.88 -4.88
N ALA A 94 0.97 -10.01 -6.20
CA ALA A 94 -0.11 -10.15 -7.15
C ALA A 94 -0.71 -11.58 -7.12
N PRO A 95 -2.04 -11.73 -7.08
CA PRO A 95 -2.68 -13.03 -7.04
C PRO A 95 -2.49 -13.85 -8.32
N GLU A 96 -2.20 -13.21 -9.44
CA GLU A 96 -1.97 -13.87 -10.73
C GLU A 96 -0.63 -14.63 -10.79
N THR A 97 0.34 -14.22 -9.98
CA THR A 97 1.72 -14.72 -10.02
C THR A 97 2.13 -15.46 -8.75
N ASN A 98 1.34 -15.36 -7.66
CA ASN A 98 1.54 -16.11 -6.43
C ASN A 98 0.31 -16.97 -6.13
N GLY A 99 0.44 -18.30 -6.27
CA GLY A 99 -0.67 -19.24 -6.06
C GLY A 99 -1.06 -19.48 -4.59
N ARG A 100 -0.36 -18.89 -3.62
CA ARG A 100 -0.61 -19.09 -2.17
C ARG A 100 -1.95 -18.54 -1.68
N TRP A 101 -2.63 -17.75 -2.50
CA TRP A 101 -3.94 -17.17 -2.19
C TRP A 101 -5.13 -18.10 -2.46
N ARG A 102 -4.89 -19.29 -3.03
CA ARG A 102 -5.89 -20.37 -3.16
C ARG A 102 -5.93 -21.21 -1.90
#